data_AF-A0A387GSG1-F1
#
_entry.id   AF-A0A387GSG1-F1
#
_cell.length_a   1.000
_cell.length_b   1.000
_cell.length_c   1.000
_cell.angle_alpha   90.00
_cell.angle_beta   90.00
_cell.angle_gamma   90.00
#
_symmetry.space_group_name_H-M   'P 1'
#
loop_
_entity.id
_entity.type
_entity.pdbx_description
1 polymer ?
#
loop_
_entity_poly.entity_id
_entity_poly.type
_entity_poly.pdbx_seq_one_letter_code
_entity_poly.pdbx_strand_id
1 'polypeptide(L)'
;MILFELTGTENNPVYQKLAIANGNRQYDFLKSIVESSLEIGRPFLSQHVIKALNFQAITCLHTNAGEYRPCPVYVGDYAPPEHYRVPALMDDFVNTVNRSWESSDPVGLACFVLWRLNHIHPFINGNGRTARAACYFVLCLKVGALLPGEKILPELLTQNRDRYVVALKTADVSLENGGSLDLTELHALVSELLNQQLGPVDGDEAPPEN
;
A
#
# COMPACT_ATOMS: atom_id res chain seq x y z
N MET A 1 -8.04 -24.73 0.69
CA MET A 1 -7.12 -24.78 1.84
C MET A 1 -6.89 -23.35 2.31
N ILE A 2 -7.19 -23.04 3.56
CA ILE A 2 -6.93 -21.73 4.17
C ILE A 2 -5.99 -21.96 5.36
N LEU A 3 -4.76 -21.43 5.31
CA LEU A 3 -3.77 -21.74 6.35
C LEU A 3 -4.18 -21.22 7.72
N PHE A 4 -4.78 -20.03 7.81
CA PHE A 4 -5.19 -19.48 9.10
C PHE A 4 -6.22 -20.37 9.83
N GLU A 5 -7.15 -21.01 9.09
CA GLU A 5 -8.11 -21.96 9.66
C GLU A 5 -7.44 -23.24 10.18
N LEU A 6 -6.30 -23.63 9.60
CA LEU A 6 -5.54 -24.82 10.00
C LEU A 6 -4.55 -24.53 11.12
N THR A 7 -3.97 -23.33 11.17
CA THR A 7 -2.92 -22.98 12.14
C THR A 7 -3.43 -22.18 13.33
N GLY A 8 -4.56 -21.47 13.19
CA GLY A 8 -5.11 -20.55 14.19
C GLY A 8 -4.23 -19.32 14.50
N THR A 9 -3.13 -19.14 13.77
CA THR A 9 -2.17 -18.06 14.01
C THR A 9 -1.37 -17.72 12.77
N GLU A 10 -1.09 -16.43 12.58
CA GLU A 10 -0.18 -15.95 11.54
C GLU A 10 1.29 -16.26 11.90
N ASN A 11 1.62 -16.49 13.17
CA ASN A 11 3.00 -16.75 13.61
C ASN A 11 3.51 -18.15 13.25
N ASN A 12 2.67 -19.01 12.66
CA ASN A 12 3.06 -20.34 12.24
C ASN A 12 4.11 -20.27 11.11
N PRO A 13 5.23 -21.02 11.17
CA PRO A 13 6.28 -20.98 10.14
C PRO A 13 5.79 -21.28 8.72
N VAL A 14 4.81 -22.17 8.56
CA VAL A 14 4.22 -22.49 7.25
C VAL A 14 3.39 -21.34 6.72
N TYR A 15 2.61 -20.67 7.59
CA TYR A 15 1.90 -19.44 7.24
C TYR A 15 2.88 -18.36 6.79
N GLN A 16 3.94 -18.10 7.57
CA GLN A 16 4.93 -17.07 7.27
C GLN A 16 5.65 -17.34 5.94
N LYS A 17 6.04 -18.60 5.69
CA LYS A 17 6.66 -19.00 4.42
C LYS A 17 5.73 -18.72 3.23
N LEU A 18 4.44 -19.04 3.33
CA LEU A 18 3.47 -18.72 2.27
C LEU A 18 3.22 -17.21 2.16
N ALA A 19 3.21 -16.48 3.28
CA ALA A 19 3.04 -15.03 3.28
C ALA A 19 4.18 -14.30 2.56
N ILE A 20 5.42 -14.76 2.73
CA ILE A 20 6.58 -14.28 1.97
C ILE A 20 6.42 -14.58 0.49
N ALA A 21 6.05 -15.83 0.13
CA ALA A 21 5.81 -16.20 -1.26
C ALA A 21 4.66 -15.40 -1.92
N ASN A 22 3.59 -15.10 -1.18
CA ASN A 22 2.51 -14.20 -1.59
C ASN A 22 3.04 -12.78 -1.83
N GLY A 23 3.91 -12.27 -0.96
CA GLY A 23 4.55 -10.97 -1.12
C GLY A 23 5.36 -10.87 -2.41
N ASN A 24 6.17 -11.88 -2.71
CA ASN A 24 6.95 -11.94 -3.96
C ASN A 24 6.02 -11.95 -5.19
N ARG A 25 4.97 -12.79 -5.18
CA ARG A 25 3.98 -12.81 -6.27
C ARG A 25 3.23 -11.49 -6.43
N GLN A 26 2.90 -10.82 -5.33
CA GLN A 26 2.26 -9.52 -5.35
C GLN A 26 3.18 -8.47 -6.01
N TYR A 27 4.48 -8.50 -5.68
CA TYR A 27 5.45 -7.59 -6.28
C TYR A 27 5.69 -7.86 -7.76
N ASP A 28 5.82 -9.13 -8.16
CA ASP A 28 5.95 -9.51 -9.56
C ASP A 28 4.72 -9.07 -10.37
N PHE A 29 3.52 -9.32 -9.85
CA PHE A 29 2.28 -8.84 -10.45
C PHE A 29 2.24 -7.31 -10.54
N LEU A 30 2.65 -6.60 -9.49
CA LEU A 30 2.73 -5.13 -9.48
C LEU A 30 3.62 -4.61 -10.61
N LYS A 31 4.83 -5.15 -10.76
CA LYS A 31 5.75 -4.75 -11.84
C LYS A 31 5.09 -4.90 -13.21
N SER A 32 4.50 -6.06 -13.49
CA SER A 32 3.85 -6.31 -14.78
C SER A 32 2.70 -5.34 -15.08
N ILE A 33 1.87 -4.99 -14.09
CA ILE A 33 0.79 -4.02 -14.31
C ILE A 33 1.29 -2.57 -14.39
N VAL A 34 2.40 -2.21 -13.72
CA VAL A 34 3.04 -0.90 -13.88
C VAL A 34 3.58 -0.77 -15.30
N GLU A 35 4.40 -1.72 -15.75
CA GLU A 35 4.99 -1.74 -17.09
C GLU A 35 3.90 -1.67 -18.18
N SER A 36 2.88 -2.52 -18.07
CA SER A 36 1.75 -2.52 -19.01
C SER A 36 1.00 -1.18 -19.03
N SER A 37 0.80 -0.55 -17.86
CA SER A 37 0.09 0.73 -17.78
C SER A 37 0.92 1.87 -18.35
N LEU A 38 2.24 1.84 -18.17
CA LEU A 38 3.17 2.80 -18.74
C LEU A 38 3.23 2.67 -20.28
N GLU A 39 3.30 1.45 -20.81
CA GLU A 39 3.32 1.20 -22.26
C GLU A 39 2.03 1.67 -22.94
N ILE A 40 0.88 1.47 -22.31
CA ILE A 40 -0.41 1.97 -22.81
C ILE A 40 -0.53 3.49 -22.70
N GLY A 41 0.23 4.13 -21.81
CA GLY A 41 0.21 5.59 -21.61
C GLY A 41 -1.10 6.13 -21.02
N ARG A 42 -1.87 5.28 -20.30
CA ARG A 42 -3.13 5.67 -19.65
C ARG A 42 -3.10 5.27 -18.17
N PRO A 43 -2.43 6.05 -17.31
CA PRO A 43 -2.33 5.73 -15.91
C PRO A 43 -3.70 5.89 -15.21
N PHE A 44 -4.14 4.86 -14.49
CA PHE A 44 -5.43 4.85 -13.80
C PHE A 44 -5.42 3.85 -12.64
N LEU A 45 -5.92 4.24 -11.48
CA LEU A 45 -6.15 3.33 -10.36
C LEU A 45 -7.58 2.80 -10.40
N SER A 46 -7.75 1.49 -10.56
CA SER A 46 -9.07 0.84 -10.49
C SER A 46 -9.22 0.01 -9.21
N GLN A 47 -10.47 -0.22 -8.79
CA GLN A 47 -10.75 -1.19 -7.74
C GLN A 47 -10.32 -2.60 -8.13
N HIS A 48 -10.31 -2.93 -9.43
CA HIS A 48 -9.87 -4.24 -9.90
C HIS A 48 -8.37 -4.45 -9.62
N VAL A 49 -7.54 -3.44 -9.85
CA VAL A 49 -6.11 -3.46 -9.48
C VAL A 49 -5.96 -3.65 -7.96
N ILE A 50 -6.71 -2.89 -7.16
CA ILE A 50 -6.65 -3.00 -5.69
C ILE A 50 -7.05 -4.40 -5.19
N LYS A 51 -8.14 -4.95 -5.74
CA LYS A 51 -8.61 -6.31 -5.42
C LYS A 51 -7.61 -7.38 -5.86
N ALA A 52 -7.02 -7.24 -7.05
CA ALA A 52 -5.99 -8.17 -7.52
C ALA A 52 -4.73 -8.12 -6.65
N LEU A 53 -4.29 -6.93 -6.23
CA LEU A 53 -3.18 -6.78 -5.28
C LEU A 53 -3.49 -7.46 -3.94
N ASN A 54 -4.72 -7.32 -3.42
CA ASN A 54 -5.12 -8.02 -2.19
C ASN A 54 -5.17 -9.53 -2.38
N PHE A 55 -5.71 -10.00 -3.51
CA PHE A 55 -5.76 -11.42 -3.83
C PHE A 55 -4.37 -12.04 -3.77
N GLN A 56 -3.37 -11.43 -4.43
CA GLN A 56 -1.99 -11.91 -4.39
C GLN A 56 -1.42 -11.91 -2.97
N ALA A 57 -1.76 -10.91 -2.15
CA ALA A 57 -1.27 -10.79 -0.78
C ALA A 57 -1.77 -11.90 0.16
N ILE A 58 -3.04 -12.32 0.03
CA ILE A 58 -3.68 -13.18 1.04
C ILE A 58 -4.20 -14.53 0.54
N THR A 59 -4.09 -14.81 -0.76
CA THR A 59 -4.53 -16.10 -1.32
C THR A 59 -3.95 -17.27 -0.53
N CYS A 60 -4.80 -18.24 -0.20
CA CYS A 60 -4.53 -19.41 0.66
C CYS A 60 -4.08 -19.12 2.11
N LEU A 61 -3.90 -17.85 2.53
CA LEU A 61 -3.66 -17.48 3.92
C LEU A 61 -4.99 -17.27 4.67
N HIS A 62 -5.89 -16.52 4.06
CA HIS A 62 -7.21 -16.14 4.58
C HIS A 62 -8.28 -16.33 3.51
N THR A 63 -9.54 -16.43 3.93
CA THR A 63 -10.70 -16.38 3.04
C THR A 63 -10.87 -15.01 2.39
N ASN A 64 -11.75 -14.91 1.39
CA ASN A 64 -12.15 -13.63 0.76
C ASN A 64 -10.98 -12.84 0.13
N ALA A 65 -9.99 -13.54 -0.43
CA ALA A 65 -8.90 -12.93 -1.17
C ALA A 65 -9.43 -12.07 -2.33
N GLY A 66 -9.11 -10.77 -2.35
CA GLY A 66 -9.59 -9.84 -3.37
C GLY A 66 -11.07 -9.43 -3.23
N GLU A 67 -11.73 -9.81 -2.15
CA GLU A 67 -13.14 -9.49 -1.89
C GLU A 67 -13.25 -8.53 -0.70
N TYR A 68 -14.19 -7.59 -0.78
CA TYR A 68 -14.45 -6.71 0.35
C TYR A 68 -15.02 -7.48 1.53
N ARG A 69 -14.62 -7.07 2.74
CA ARG A 69 -15.00 -7.76 3.96
C ARG A 69 -16.53 -7.82 4.12
N PRO A 70 -17.11 -8.99 4.43
CA PRO A 70 -18.55 -9.12 4.63
C PRO A 70 -18.99 -8.73 6.05
N CYS A 71 -18.06 -8.34 6.92
CA CYS A 71 -18.33 -8.10 8.33
C CYS A 71 -17.47 -6.95 8.92
N PRO A 72 -17.84 -6.44 10.11
CA PRO A 72 -17.00 -5.51 10.88
C PRO A 72 -15.63 -6.10 11.20
N VAL A 73 -14.61 -5.24 11.26
CA VAL A 73 -13.22 -5.58 11.67
C VAL A 73 -12.67 -4.46 12.53
N TYR A 74 -11.63 -4.75 13.32
CA TYR A 74 -10.97 -3.80 14.19
C TYR A 74 -9.46 -3.86 13.97
N VAL A 75 -8.79 -2.70 14.06
CA VAL A 75 -7.35 -2.56 13.85
C VAL A 75 -6.72 -1.96 15.09
N GLY A 76 -6.41 -2.81 16.08
CA GLY A 76 -6.14 -2.33 17.43
C GLY A 76 -7.38 -1.58 17.96
N ASP A 77 -7.19 -0.34 18.40
CA ASP A 77 -8.28 0.52 18.90
C ASP A 77 -9.02 1.30 17.78
N TYR A 78 -8.56 1.20 16.53
CA TYR A 78 -9.20 1.87 15.40
C TYR A 78 -10.37 1.04 14.85
N ALA A 79 -11.52 1.68 14.71
CA ALA A 79 -12.73 1.11 14.11
C ALA A 79 -12.95 1.71 12.71
N PRO A 80 -12.63 0.98 11.63
CA PRO A 80 -12.90 1.44 10.26
C PRO A 80 -14.40 1.60 9.97
N PRO A 81 -14.79 2.30 8.89
CA PRO A 81 -16.18 2.46 8.49
C PRO A 81 -16.93 1.13 8.37
N GLU A 82 -18.24 1.11 8.55
CA GLU A 82 -19.01 -0.13 8.46
C GLU A 82 -18.86 -0.87 7.11
N HIS A 83 -18.84 -2.20 7.15
CA HIS A 83 -18.57 -3.07 6.00
C HIS A 83 -19.52 -2.81 4.81
N TYR A 84 -20.80 -2.54 5.07
CA TYR A 84 -21.78 -2.21 4.02
C TYR A 84 -21.51 -0.88 3.31
N ARG A 85 -20.68 0.01 3.90
CA ARG A 85 -20.25 1.28 3.28
C ARG A 85 -19.01 1.12 2.40
N VAL A 86 -18.25 0.03 2.57
CA VAL A 86 -16.97 -0.20 1.90
C VAL A 86 -17.06 -0.08 0.38
N PRO A 87 -18.05 -0.70 -0.33
CA PRO A 87 -18.13 -0.59 -1.79
C PRO A 87 -18.20 0.88 -2.26
N ALA A 88 -19.12 1.66 -1.69
CA ALA A 88 -19.31 3.07 -2.05
C ALA A 88 -18.09 3.93 -1.68
N LEU A 89 -17.44 3.65 -0.54
CA LEU A 89 -16.22 4.36 -0.14
C LEU A 89 -15.03 4.03 -1.06
N MET A 90 -14.95 2.80 -1.56
CA MET A 90 -13.92 2.39 -2.51
C MET A 90 -14.17 2.97 -3.91
N ASP A 91 -15.43 3.10 -4.33
CA ASP A 91 -15.82 3.83 -5.54
C ASP A 91 -15.36 5.30 -5.46
N ASP A 92 -15.73 5.99 -4.39
CA ASP A 92 -15.36 7.38 -4.14
C ASP A 92 -13.84 7.56 -4.05
N PHE A 93 -13.16 6.63 -3.38
CA PHE A 93 -11.71 6.65 -3.26
C PHE A 93 -11.01 6.60 -4.62
N VAL A 94 -11.30 5.61 -5.47
CA VAL A 94 -10.64 5.54 -6.78
C VAL A 94 -11.02 6.72 -7.67
N ASN A 95 -12.26 7.20 -7.60
CA ASN A 95 -12.69 8.40 -8.33
C ASN A 95 -11.89 9.64 -7.89
N THR A 96 -11.67 9.81 -6.59
CA THR A 96 -10.87 10.91 -6.04
C THR A 96 -9.43 10.85 -6.53
N VAL A 97 -8.78 9.68 -6.44
CA VAL A 97 -7.41 9.49 -6.93
C VAL A 97 -7.27 9.88 -8.40
N ASN A 98 -8.18 9.38 -9.24
CA ASN A 98 -8.10 9.61 -10.68
C ASN A 98 -8.47 11.06 -11.08
N ARG A 99 -9.35 11.74 -10.34
CA ARG A 99 -9.64 13.17 -10.56
C ARG A 99 -8.47 14.08 -10.16
N SER A 100 -7.78 13.72 -9.09
CA SER A 100 -6.63 14.47 -8.58
C SER A 100 -5.32 14.12 -9.29
N TRP A 101 -5.35 13.21 -10.27
CA TRP A 101 -4.16 12.64 -10.89
C TRP A 101 -3.20 13.70 -11.44
N GLU A 102 -3.71 14.65 -12.23
CA GLU A 102 -2.88 15.70 -12.86
C GLU A 102 -2.47 16.81 -11.87
N SER A 103 -3.34 17.14 -10.91
CA SER A 103 -3.13 18.28 -10.00
C SER A 103 -2.23 17.98 -8.81
N SER A 104 -2.11 16.71 -8.41
CA SER A 104 -1.33 16.31 -7.22
C SER A 104 0.12 16.00 -7.56
N ASP A 105 1.04 16.28 -6.65
CA ASP A 105 2.41 15.77 -6.77
C ASP A 105 2.45 14.23 -6.63
N PRO A 106 3.43 13.54 -7.22
CA PRO A 106 3.50 12.08 -7.19
C PRO A 106 3.49 11.48 -5.78
N VAL A 107 4.24 12.08 -4.85
CA VAL A 107 4.36 11.58 -3.48
C VAL A 107 3.09 11.85 -2.69
N GLY A 108 2.49 13.03 -2.81
CA GLY A 108 1.23 13.39 -2.19
C GLY A 108 0.08 12.48 -2.61
N LEU A 109 -0.06 12.19 -3.91
CA LEU A 109 -1.10 11.28 -4.38
C LEU A 109 -0.88 9.85 -3.87
N ALA A 110 0.37 9.38 -3.84
CA ALA A 110 0.73 8.08 -3.29
C ALA A 110 0.46 7.99 -1.78
N CYS A 111 0.73 9.06 -1.02
CA CYS A 111 0.41 9.16 0.40
C CYS A 111 -1.10 9.11 0.65
N PHE A 112 -1.90 9.81 -0.16
CA PHE A 112 -3.36 9.73 -0.07
C PHE A 112 -3.87 8.31 -0.31
N VAL A 113 -3.34 7.60 -1.32
CA VAL A 113 -3.68 6.20 -1.60
C VAL A 113 -3.32 5.29 -0.42
N LEU A 114 -2.12 5.48 0.14
CA LEU A 114 -1.63 4.73 1.29
C LEU A 114 -2.55 4.93 2.50
N TRP A 115 -2.86 6.18 2.84
CA TRP A 115 -3.74 6.50 3.97
C TRP A 115 -5.16 6.01 3.74
N ARG A 116 -5.78 6.39 2.63
CA ARG A 116 -7.22 6.16 2.40
C ARG A 116 -7.57 4.68 2.37
N LEU A 117 -6.71 3.82 1.82
CA LEU A 117 -6.94 2.38 1.82
C LEU A 117 -6.88 1.79 3.23
N ASN A 118 -5.92 2.20 4.06
CA ASN A 118 -5.84 1.75 5.46
C ASN A 118 -7.01 2.29 6.30
N HIS A 119 -7.42 3.53 6.05
CA HIS A 119 -8.53 4.20 6.73
C HIS A 119 -9.88 3.52 6.43
N ILE A 120 -10.18 3.21 5.15
CA ILE A 120 -11.39 2.46 4.76
C ILE A 120 -11.33 1.01 5.27
N HIS A 121 -10.13 0.42 5.23
CA HIS A 121 -9.86 -0.97 5.63
C HIS A 121 -10.79 -1.99 4.93
N PRO A 122 -10.75 -2.08 3.58
CA PRO A 122 -11.79 -2.75 2.81
C PRO A 122 -11.76 -4.30 2.86
N PHE A 123 -10.64 -4.92 3.26
CA PHE A 123 -10.46 -6.38 3.22
C PHE A 123 -10.46 -7.02 4.61
N ILE A 124 -10.70 -8.34 4.69
CA ILE A 124 -10.63 -9.09 5.96
C ILE A 124 -9.19 -9.19 6.49
N ASN A 125 -8.20 -9.24 5.59
CA ASN A 125 -6.78 -9.22 5.89
C ASN A 125 -6.00 -8.61 4.71
N GLY A 126 -4.72 -8.29 4.92
CA GLY A 126 -3.83 -7.83 3.87
C GLY A 126 -3.96 -6.35 3.51
N ASN A 127 -4.74 -5.56 4.26
CA ASN A 127 -4.94 -4.12 4.01
C ASN A 127 -3.61 -3.36 3.94
N GLY A 128 -2.72 -3.54 4.92
CA GLY A 128 -1.42 -2.85 4.92
C GLY A 128 -0.52 -3.25 3.74
N ARG A 129 -0.48 -4.54 3.37
CA ARG A 129 0.26 -5.02 2.18
C ARG A 129 -0.30 -4.43 0.90
N THR A 130 -1.63 -4.43 0.77
CA THR A 130 -2.35 -3.89 -0.39
C THR A 130 -2.17 -2.38 -0.50
N ALA A 131 -2.23 -1.64 0.61
CA ALA A 131 -2.06 -0.18 0.64
C ALA A 131 -0.65 0.24 0.19
N ARG A 132 0.40 -0.44 0.67
CA ARG A 132 1.77 -0.17 0.25
C ARG A 132 2.00 -0.48 -1.24
N ALA A 133 1.47 -1.60 -1.71
CA ALA A 133 1.54 -1.96 -3.12
C ALA A 133 0.77 -0.95 -4.01
N ALA A 134 -0.45 -0.56 -3.63
CA ALA A 134 -1.25 0.42 -4.37
C ALA A 134 -0.60 1.82 -4.36
N CYS A 135 -0.04 2.24 -3.23
CA CYS A 135 0.77 3.46 -3.10
C CYS A 135 1.93 3.46 -4.09
N TYR A 136 2.71 2.38 -4.11
CA TYR A 136 3.85 2.26 -5.01
C TYR A 136 3.46 2.17 -6.49
N PHE A 137 2.36 1.48 -6.81
CA PHE A 137 1.78 1.46 -8.15
C PHE A 137 1.45 2.88 -8.64
N VAL A 138 0.71 3.66 -7.84
CA VAL A 138 0.35 5.05 -8.19
C VAL A 138 1.58 5.93 -8.32
N LEU A 139 2.55 5.78 -7.41
CA LEU A 139 3.80 6.53 -7.47
C LEU A 139 4.57 6.27 -8.76
N CYS A 140 4.78 4.99 -9.14
CA CYS A 140 5.51 4.64 -10.36
C CYS A 140 4.81 5.19 -11.60
N LEU A 141 3.48 5.10 -11.66
CA LEU A 141 2.70 5.65 -12.78
C LEU A 141 2.74 7.16 -12.85
N LYS A 142 2.71 7.86 -11.71
CA LYS A 142 2.82 9.33 -11.65
C LYS A 142 4.22 9.82 -12.03
N VAL A 143 5.27 9.08 -11.69
CA VAL A 143 6.64 9.37 -12.11
C VAL A 143 6.87 8.98 -13.58
N GLY A 144 6.12 8.02 -14.10
CA GLY A 144 6.26 7.53 -15.47
C GLY A 144 7.34 6.45 -15.61
N ALA A 145 7.78 5.84 -14.51
CA ALA A 145 8.81 4.81 -14.51
C ALA A 145 8.63 3.83 -13.34
N LEU A 146 9.07 2.58 -13.53
CA LEU A 146 9.33 1.69 -12.41
C LEU A 146 10.58 2.19 -11.68
N LEU A 147 10.45 2.54 -10.41
CA LEU A 147 11.56 3.11 -9.64
C LEU A 147 12.63 2.05 -9.34
N PRO A 148 13.92 2.34 -9.57
CA PRO A 148 15.02 1.43 -9.23
C PRO A 148 15.25 1.38 -7.72
N GLY A 149 16.14 0.49 -7.28
CA GLY A 149 16.57 0.36 -5.88
C GLY A 149 16.54 -1.10 -5.40
N GLU A 150 17.50 -1.47 -4.56
CA GLU A 150 17.54 -2.82 -3.96
C GLU A 150 16.35 -3.04 -3.03
N LYS A 151 16.07 -2.06 -2.17
CA LYS A 151 14.89 -2.04 -1.29
C LYS A 151 13.87 -1.04 -1.82
N ILE A 152 12.69 -1.55 -2.12
CA ILE A 152 11.59 -0.75 -2.63
C ILE A 152 10.78 -0.11 -1.49
N LEU A 153 10.09 0.99 -1.79
CA LEU A 153 9.26 1.73 -0.84
C LEU A 153 8.29 0.84 -0.03
N PRO A 154 7.58 -0.15 -0.61
CA PRO A 154 6.75 -1.07 0.18
C PRO A 154 7.49 -1.83 1.28
N GLU A 155 8.76 -2.19 1.04
CA GLU A 155 9.61 -2.87 2.03
C GLU A 155 10.11 -1.88 3.08
N LEU A 156 10.59 -0.71 2.66
CA LEU A 156 11.06 0.35 3.56
C LEU A 156 9.96 0.82 4.52
N LEU A 157 8.72 0.96 4.03
CA LEU A 157 7.54 1.23 4.86
C LEU A 157 7.22 0.08 5.83
N THR A 158 7.53 -1.16 5.47
CA THR A 158 7.37 -2.32 6.37
C THR A 158 8.44 -2.30 7.47
N GLN A 159 9.68 -1.95 7.13
CA GLN A 159 10.79 -1.80 8.09
C GLN A 159 10.59 -0.61 9.04
N ASN A 160 9.91 0.45 8.59
CA ASN A 160 9.58 1.65 9.36
C ASN A 160 8.14 1.65 9.88
N ARG A 161 7.58 0.46 10.19
CA ARG A 161 6.17 0.29 10.53
C ARG A 161 5.67 1.24 11.60
N ASP A 162 6.44 1.46 12.67
CA ASP A 162 6.01 2.28 13.80
C ASP A 162 5.84 3.74 13.40
N ARG A 163 6.84 4.32 12.73
CA ARG A 163 6.78 5.69 12.18
C ARG A 163 5.63 5.85 11.19
N TYR A 164 5.47 4.86 10.31
CA TYR A 164 4.39 4.82 9.32
C TYR A 164 3.00 4.79 9.97
N VAL A 165 2.79 3.96 10.98
CA VAL A 165 1.50 3.88 11.70
C VAL A 165 1.21 5.16 12.46
N VAL A 166 2.22 5.79 13.06
CA VAL A 166 2.06 7.10 13.71
C VAL A 166 1.60 8.15 12.70
N ALA A 167 2.26 8.26 11.54
CA ALA A 167 1.87 9.23 10.52
C ALA A 167 0.44 9.01 9.97
N LEU A 168 -0.02 7.75 9.85
CA LEU A 168 -1.41 7.46 9.50
C LEU A 168 -2.39 7.95 10.57
N LYS A 169 -2.08 7.73 11.85
CA LYS A 169 -2.93 8.19 12.95
C LYS A 169 -2.97 9.71 13.04
N THR A 170 -1.86 10.40 12.80
CA THR A 170 -1.85 11.87 12.71
C THR A 170 -2.81 12.35 11.62
N ALA A 171 -2.79 11.71 10.46
CA ALA A 171 -3.71 12.03 9.37
C ALA A 171 -5.19 11.77 9.75
N ASP A 172 -5.49 10.66 10.42
CA ASP A 172 -6.84 10.37 10.93
C ASP A 172 -7.32 11.48 11.89
N VAL A 173 -6.49 11.85 12.87
CA VAL A 173 -6.79 12.91 13.85
C VAL A 173 -7.00 14.27 13.19
N SER A 174 -6.21 14.60 12.15
CA SER A 174 -6.36 15.86 11.41
C SER A 174 -7.73 15.98 10.74
N LEU A 175 -8.21 14.88 10.16
CA LEU A 175 -9.50 14.83 9.49
C LEU A 175 -10.66 14.93 10.49
N GLU A 176 -10.55 14.23 11.62
CA GLU A 176 -11.56 14.22 12.68
C GLU A 176 -11.69 15.57 13.39
N ASN A 177 -10.57 16.19 13.77
CA ASN A 177 -10.58 17.42 14.58
C ASN A 177 -10.55 18.71 13.77
N GLY A 178 -9.83 18.71 12.64
CA GLY A 178 -9.60 19.91 11.82
C GLY A 178 -10.57 20.05 10.64
N GLY A 179 -11.33 19.00 10.32
CA GLY A 179 -12.21 18.96 9.14
C GLY A 179 -11.48 18.93 7.80
N SER A 180 -10.14 18.93 7.81
CA SER A 180 -9.28 18.84 6.63
C SER A 180 -8.19 17.80 6.84
N LEU A 181 -8.00 16.95 5.85
CA LEU A 181 -6.94 15.94 5.85
C LEU A 181 -5.56 16.60 5.72
N ASP A 182 -4.69 16.35 6.70
CA ASP A 182 -3.27 16.70 6.67
C ASP A 182 -2.42 15.44 6.51
N LEU A 183 -1.63 15.39 5.43
CA LEU A 183 -0.72 14.29 5.10
C LEU A 183 0.75 14.69 5.24
N THR A 184 1.07 15.84 5.82
CA THR A 184 2.42 16.41 5.85
C THR A 184 3.45 15.45 6.47
N GLU A 185 3.13 14.84 7.62
CA GLU A 185 4.03 13.86 8.27
C GLU A 185 4.22 12.59 7.43
N LEU A 186 3.14 12.09 6.82
CA LEU A 186 3.22 10.91 5.96
C LEU A 186 4.03 11.19 4.70
N HIS A 187 3.85 12.36 4.10
CA HIS A 187 4.60 12.81 2.94
C HIS A 187 6.09 12.92 3.24
N ALA A 188 6.45 13.54 4.36
CA ALA A 188 7.84 13.67 4.79
C ALA A 188 8.50 12.29 4.96
N LEU A 189 7.82 11.34 5.61
CA LEU A 189 8.30 9.97 5.76
C LEU A 189 8.45 9.25 4.41
N VAL A 190 7.45 9.31 3.54
CA VAL A 190 7.52 8.65 2.23
C VAL A 190 8.62 9.26 1.38
N SER A 191 8.81 10.58 1.42
CA SER A 191 9.90 11.26 0.71
C SER A 191 11.28 10.83 1.21
N GLU A 192 11.47 10.72 2.52
CA GLU A 192 12.70 10.19 3.12
C GLU A 192 13.00 8.77 2.64
N LEU A 193 12.01 7.87 2.71
CA LEU A 193 12.18 6.48 2.30
C LEU A 193 12.39 6.34 0.78
N LEU A 194 11.79 7.23 -0.02
CA LEU A 194 12.05 7.26 -1.46
C LEU A 194 13.47 7.72 -1.78
N ASN A 195 13.98 8.72 -1.06
CA ASN A 195 15.39 9.11 -1.19
C ASN A 195 16.32 7.96 -0.80
N GLN A 196 15.96 7.14 0.19
CA GLN A 196 16.71 5.94 0.53
C GLN A 196 16.65 4.88 -0.58
N GLN A 197 15.47 4.64 -1.18
CA GLN A 197 15.33 3.70 -2.30
C GLN A 197 16.18 4.13 -3.52
N LEU A 198 16.18 5.44 -3.84
CA LEU A 198 16.87 6.00 -5.00
C LEU A 198 18.34 6.35 -4.74
N GLY A 199 18.74 6.36 -3.47
CA GLY A 199 20.10 6.66 -3.05
C GLY A 199 21.11 5.60 -3.49
N PRO A 200 22.41 5.93 -3.46
CA PRO A 200 23.46 4.95 -3.74
C PRO A 200 23.34 3.77 -2.78
N VAL A 201 23.55 2.56 -3.31
CA VAL A 201 23.66 1.35 -2.48
C VAL A 201 24.89 1.55 -1.60
N ASP A 202 24.75 1.40 -0.27
CA ASP A 202 25.89 1.40 0.66
C ASP A 202 26.94 0.38 0.17
N GLY A 203 27.97 0.86 -0.51
CA GLY A 203 28.92 0.02 -1.24
C GLY A 203 29.71 0.69 -2.36
N ASP A 204 29.31 1.88 -2.82
CA ASP A 204 30.06 2.66 -3.83
C ASP A 204 30.79 3.86 -3.18
N GLU A 205 31.41 3.65 -2.02
CA GLU A 205 32.48 4.53 -1.56
C GLU A 205 33.63 4.41 -2.56
N ALA A 206 33.73 5.39 -3.45
CA ALA A 206 34.90 5.56 -4.29
C ALA A 206 36.17 5.46 -3.42
N PRO A 207 37.18 4.66 -3.82
CA PRO A 207 38.40 4.55 -3.05
C PRO A 207 39.01 5.95 -2.87
N PRO A 208 39.59 6.25 -1.70
CA PRO A 208 40.14 7.57 -1.43
C PRO A 208 41.17 7.92 -2.51
N GLU A 209 40.98 9.06 -3.16
CA GLU A 209 42.02 9.66 -4.01
C GLU A 209 43.23 9.95 -3.13
N ASN A 210 44.36 9.35 -3.54
CA ASN A 210 45.71 9.37 -2.94
C ASN A 210 46.08 10.54 -2.02
#